data_AF-A0A660SW90-F1
#
_entry.id   AF-A0A660SW90-F1
#
_cell.length_a   1.000
_cell.length_b   1.000
_cell.length_c   1.000
_cell.angle_alpha   90.00
_cell.angle_beta   90.00
_cell.angle_gamma   90.00
#
_symmetry.space_group_name_H-M   'P 1'
#
loop_
_entity.id
_entity.type
_entity.pdbx_description
1 polymer ?
#
loop_
_entity_poly.entity_id
_entity_poly.type
_entity_poly.pdbx_seq_one_letter_code
_entity_poly.pdbx_strand_id
1 'polypeptide(L)'
;TDYTGTENAWMMDQSAAIVSLEERPDWAAGPDNAELWGKSRPSVMMLKDNDWTLYARNSDEYFAEYFGPGDYAVRQAGSYALWFDLKPSAVSQSKLNLTVFLSTLAVVLLIMVTYSPHFAITISDPVNVMIRGLKEKSYNLEVSIPSEYPDDDIFRLGAAYNDEYLPLKERNNSEDTGGGALDISLDDISDLLGT
;
A
#
# COMPACT_ATOMS: atom_id res chain seq x y z
N THR A 1 8.73 18.37 -11.93
CA THR A 1 9.23 18.29 -13.32
C THR A 1 8.02 18.08 -14.20
N ASP A 2 7.81 18.94 -15.19
CA ASP A 2 6.58 19.07 -15.96
C ASP A 2 6.44 17.95 -17.02
N TYR A 3 6.09 16.74 -16.56
CA TYR A 3 5.93 15.55 -17.43
C TYR A 3 4.65 15.59 -18.25
N THR A 4 3.63 16.28 -17.73
CA THR A 4 2.36 16.54 -18.43
C THR A 4 2.56 17.35 -19.71
N GLY A 5 3.49 18.31 -19.71
CA GLY A 5 3.81 19.09 -20.90
C GLY A 5 4.37 18.24 -22.05
N THR A 6 5.27 17.30 -21.73
CA THR A 6 5.90 16.44 -22.76
C THR A 6 4.96 15.40 -23.35
N GLU A 7 4.08 14.81 -22.53
CA GLU A 7 3.10 13.84 -23.01
C GLU A 7 1.99 14.51 -23.83
N ASN A 8 1.51 15.67 -23.38
CA ASN A 8 0.54 16.46 -24.15
C ASN A 8 1.12 16.90 -25.50
N ALA A 9 2.38 17.36 -25.53
CA ALA A 9 3.06 17.69 -26.77
C ALA A 9 3.20 16.48 -27.71
N TRP A 10 3.49 15.29 -27.15
CA TRP A 10 3.59 14.06 -27.92
C TRP A 10 2.24 13.65 -28.53
N MET A 11 1.17 13.67 -27.75
CA MET A 11 -0.20 13.35 -28.19
C MET A 11 -0.75 14.39 -29.20
N MET A 12 -0.42 15.67 -28.99
CA MET A 12 -0.74 16.74 -29.93
C MET A 12 0.00 16.55 -31.26
N ASP A 13 1.28 16.14 -31.24
CA ASP A 13 2.02 15.85 -32.48
C ASP A 13 1.43 14.66 -33.23
N GLN A 14 1.03 13.58 -32.55
CA GLN A 14 0.35 12.45 -33.20
C GLN A 14 -0.94 12.88 -33.88
N SER A 15 -1.75 13.67 -33.19
CA SER A 15 -3.03 14.18 -33.70
C SER A 15 -2.80 15.12 -34.90
N ALA A 16 -1.83 16.02 -34.80
CA ALA A 16 -1.45 16.92 -35.89
C ALA A 16 -0.87 16.18 -37.10
N ALA A 17 -0.15 15.08 -36.88
CA ALA A 17 0.37 14.22 -37.94
C ALA A 17 -0.77 13.57 -38.74
N ILE A 18 -1.75 12.98 -38.04
CA ILE A 18 -2.94 12.37 -38.65
C ILE A 18 -3.70 13.42 -39.47
N VAL A 19 -4.06 14.55 -38.86
CA VAL A 19 -4.80 15.64 -39.52
C VAL A 19 -4.06 16.16 -40.75
N SER A 20 -2.72 16.30 -40.68
CA SER A 20 -1.93 16.80 -41.82
C SER A 20 -1.94 15.87 -43.04
N LEU A 21 -2.18 14.57 -42.84
CA LEU A 21 -2.30 13.59 -43.91
C LEU A 21 -3.75 13.48 -44.43
N GLU A 22 -4.74 13.67 -43.56
CA GLU A 22 -6.16 13.71 -43.96
C GLU A 22 -6.50 14.97 -44.78
N GLU A 23 -5.94 16.13 -44.41
CA GLU A 23 -6.23 17.41 -45.09
C GLU A 23 -5.55 17.53 -46.46
N ARG A 24 -4.44 16.82 -46.68
CA ARG A 24 -3.69 16.83 -47.95
C ARG A 24 -3.02 15.47 -48.20
N PRO A 25 -3.72 14.49 -48.80
CA PRO A 25 -3.12 13.19 -49.08
C PRO A 25 -1.99 13.27 -50.14
N ASP A 26 -2.06 14.23 -51.07
CA ASP A 26 -1.30 14.19 -52.33
C ASP A 26 0.20 14.55 -52.21
N TRP A 27 0.62 15.25 -51.15
CA TRP A 27 2.01 15.75 -51.04
C TRP A 27 2.99 14.71 -50.47
N ALA A 28 2.49 13.66 -49.81
CA ALA A 28 3.28 12.52 -49.35
C ALA A 28 3.63 11.53 -50.48
N ALA A 29 3.19 11.78 -51.72
CA ALA A 29 3.37 10.90 -52.88
C ALA A 29 4.84 10.74 -53.36
N GLY A 30 5.82 11.33 -52.68
CA GLY A 30 7.25 11.22 -53.02
C GLY A 30 8.11 10.90 -51.79
N PRO A 31 9.17 10.07 -51.93
CA PRO A 31 10.06 9.68 -50.83
C PRO A 31 10.67 10.89 -50.09
N ASP A 32 11.11 11.90 -50.84
CA ASP A 32 11.79 13.08 -50.29
C ASP A 32 10.87 13.93 -49.41
N ASN A 33 9.59 14.05 -49.79
CA ASN A 33 8.58 14.80 -49.02
C ASN A 33 8.18 14.04 -47.76
N ALA A 34 8.04 12.71 -47.87
CA ALA A 34 7.73 11.84 -46.74
C ALA A 34 8.86 11.87 -45.69
N GLU A 35 10.12 11.91 -46.12
CA GLU A 35 11.26 12.01 -45.22
C GLU A 35 11.31 13.35 -44.49
N LEU A 36 11.13 14.47 -45.20
CA LEU A 36 11.13 15.80 -44.60
C LEU A 36 10.02 15.94 -43.57
N TRP A 37 8.81 15.48 -43.90
CA TRP A 37 7.68 15.52 -42.99
C TRP A 37 7.87 14.57 -41.80
N GLY A 38 8.32 13.34 -42.03
CA GLY A 38 8.54 12.37 -40.96
C GLY A 38 9.57 12.87 -39.94
N LYS A 39 10.64 13.53 -40.40
CA LYS A 39 11.61 14.20 -39.53
C LYS A 39 11.01 15.35 -38.73
N SER A 40 10.04 16.08 -39.29
CA SER A 40 9.35 17.19 -38.62
C SER A 40 8.37 16.74 -37.52
N ARG A 41 8.01 15.45 -37.48
CA ARG A 41 7.05 14.84 -36.53
C ARG A 41 7.76 13.90 -35.55
N PRO A 42 8.21 14.37 -34.38
CA PRO A 42 8.95 13.55 -33.41
C PRO A 42 8.25 12.24 -33.02
N SER A 43 6.91 12.24 -32.99
CA SER A 43 6.11 11.08 -32.59
C SER A 43 6.02 9.99 -33.66
N VAL A 44 6.27 10.32 -34.93
CA VAL A 44 6.15 9.38 -36.06
C VAL A 44 7.41 8.54 -36.19
N MET A 45 7.24 7.23 -36.10
CA MET A 45 8.28 6.23 -36.32
C MET A 45 8.35 5.79 -37.78
N MET A 46 7.20 5.57 -38.40
CA MET A 46 7.11 5.04 -39.75
C MET A 46 5.82 5.51 -40.43
N LEU A 47 5.92 5.81 -41.72
CA LEU A 47 4.81 6.11 -42.62
C LEU A 47 4.83 5.09 -43.75
N LYS A 48 3.71 4.39 -43.93
CA LYS A 48 3.48 3.50 -45.06
C LYS A 48 2.30 3.98 -45.89
N ASP A 49 2.38 3.81 -47.20
CA ASP A 49 1.23 3.91 -48.12
C ASP A 49 1.00 2.53 -48.71
N ASN A 50 -0.11 1.89 -48.35
CA ASN A 50 -0.32 0.46 -48.59
C ASN A 50 0.89 -0.37 -48.08
N ASP A 51 1.58 -1.09 -48.98
CA ASP A 51 2.74 -1.93 -48.67
C ASP A 51 4.10 -1.19 -48.78
N TRP A 52 4.10 0.08 -49.21
CA TRP A 52 5.32 0.84 -49.44
C TRP A 52 5.69 1.69 -48.23
N THR A 53 6.89 1.49 -47.68
CA THR A 53 7.45 2.36 -46.65
C THR A 53 7.94 3.66 -47.27
N LEU A 54 7.23 4.75 -47.01
CA LEU A 54 7.59 6.09 -47.49
C LEU A 54 8.58 6.78 -46.55
N TYR A 55 8.50 6.49 -45.25
CA TYR A 55 9.43 7.00 -44.25
C TYR A 55 9.57 6.01 -43.11
N ALA A 56 10.80 5.81 -42.64
CA ALA A 56 11.12 5.12 -41.41
C ALA A 56 12.21 5.91 -40.68
N ARG A 57 11.97 6.21 -39.40
CA ARG A 57 12.91 6.97 -38.57
C ARG A 57 14.18 6.18 -38.26
N ASN A 58 14.06 4.86 -38.15
CA ASN A 58 15.15 3.93 -37.85
C ASN A 58 15.09 2.72 -38.81
N SER A 59 16.13 1.90 -38.82
CA SER A 59 16.17 0.66 -39.59
C SER A 59 15.22 -0.40 -39.03
N ASP A 60 14.87 -1.37 -39.88
CA ASP A 60 14.04 -2.52 -39.46
C ASP A 60 14.72 -3.33 -38.33
N GLU A 61 16.04 -3.45 -38.36
CA GLU A 61 16.85 -4.06 -37.30
C GLU A 61 16.66 -3.35 -35.95
N TYR A 62 16.64 -2.01 -35.96
CA TYR A 62 16.40 -1.23 -34.75
C TYR A 62 14.99 -1.43 -34.20
N PHE A 63 13.98 -1.53 -35.06
CA PHE A 63 12.62 -1.82 -34.61
C PHE A 63 12.50 -3.23 -34.01
N ALA A 64 13.15 -4.23 -34.61
CA ALA A 64 13.13 -5.61 -34.11
C ALA A 64 13.82 -5.75 -32.74
N GLU A 65 14.87 -4.96 -32.48
CA GLU A 65 15.63 -5.03 -31.23
C GLU A 65 15.00 -4.20 -30.09
N TYR A 66 14.44 -3.02 -30.38
CA TYR A 66 14.03 -2.04 -29.34
C TYR A 66 12.53 -1.80 -29.21
N PHE A 67 11.70 -2.48 -30.00
CA PHE A 67 10.24 -2.34 -29.92
C PHE A 67 9.56 -3.71 -29.87
N GLY A 68 8.80 -3.93 -28.81
CA GLY A 68 7.92 -5.09 -28.67
C GLY A 68 6.48 -4.80 -29.12
N PRO A 69 5.63 -5.83 -29.13
CA PRO A 69 4.19 -5.65 -29.25
C PRO A 69 3.67 -4.76 -28.11
N GLY A 70 3.10 -3.60 -28.45
CA GLY A 70 2.57 -2.61 -27.49
C GLY A 70 3.41 -1.35 -27.29
N ASP A 71 4.65 -1.31 -27.79
CA ASP A 71 5.52 -0.12 -27.72
C ASP A 71 5.23 0.91 -28.81
N TYR A 72 4.32 0.57 -29.73
CA TYR A 72 3.89 1.43 -30.81
C TYR A 72 2.37 1.38 -30.99
N ALA A 73 1.81 2.46 -31.51
CA ALA A 73 0.43 2.52 -31.97
C ALA A 73 0.41 2.69 -33.49
N VAL A 74 -0.44 1.91 -34.15
CA VAL A 74 -0.75 2.11 -35.57
C VAL A 74 -2.05 2.90 -35.68
N ARG A 75 -2.06 3.91 -36.55
CA ARG A 75 -3.27 4.65 -36.94
C ARG A 75 -3.34 4.75 -38.46
N GLN A 76 -4.54 4.63 -38.99
CA GLN A 76 -4.78 4.81 -40.42
C GLN A 76 -5.30 6.23 -40.67
N ALA A 77 -4.79 6.86 -41.73
CA ALA A 77 -5.23 8.15 -42.24
C ALA A 77 -5.38 8.03 -43.76
N GLY A 78 -6.58 7.71 -44.24
CA GLY A 78 -6.80 7.37 -45.65
C GLY A 78 -6.07 6.09 -46.07
N SER A 79 -5.23 6.16 -47.11
CA SER A 79 -4.37 5.03 -47.54
C SER A 79 -3.08 4.89 -46.74
N TYR A 80 -2.79 5.85 -45.86
CA TYR A 80 -1.57 5.89 -45.08
C TYR A 80 -1.71 5.16 -43.75
N ALA A 81 -0.71 4.37 -43.39
CA ALA A 81 -0.54 3.79 -42.06
C ALA A 81 0.62 4.46 -41.32
N LEU A 82 0.30 5.08 -40.19
CA LEU A 82 1.23 5.75 -39.30
C LEU A 82 1.54 4.90 -38.09
N TRP A 83 2.82 4.79 -37.78
CA TRP A 83 3.32 4.14 -36.58
C TRP A 83 3.88 5.19 -35.64
N PHE A 84 3.39 5.19 -34.40
CA PHE A 84 3.78 6.14 -33.36
C PHE A 84 4.47 5.44 -32.22
N ASP A 85 5.49 6.08 -31.63
CA ASP A 85 6.19 5.56 -30.45
C ASP A 85 5.38 5.83 -29.19
N LEU A 86 5.07 4.78 -28.43
CA LEU A 86 4.32 4.86 -27.17
C LEU A 86 5.23 4.80 -25.94
N LYS A 87 6.52 4.48 -26.09
CA LYS A 87 7.46 4.38 -24.96
C LYS A 87 7.52 5.64 -24.10
N PRO A 88 7.51 6.87 -24.67
CA PRO A 88 7.49 8.08 -23.84
C PRO A 88 6.27 8.17 -22.91
N SER A 89 5.07 7.80 -23.39
CA SER A 89 3.85 7.77 -22.57
C SER A 89 3.91 6.64 -21.53
N ALA A 90 4.38 5.44 -21.91
CA ALA A 90 4.56 4.34 -20.97
C ALA A 90 5.54 4.68 -19.83
N VAL A 91 6.63 5.40 -20.13
CA VAL A 91 7.59 5.88 -19.12
C VAL A 91 6.95 6.94 -18.21
N SER A 92 6.19 7.88 -18.77
CA SER A 92 5.44 8.89 -18.02
C SER A 92 4.47 8.22 -17.03
N GLN A 93 3.64 7.31 -17.52
CA GLN A 93 2.67 6.57 -16.73
C GLN A 93 3.34 5.71 -15.65
N SER A 94 4.46 5.06 -15.97
CA SER A 94 5.21 4.26 -15.00
C SER A 94 5.76 5.10 -13.85
N LYS A 95 6.26 6.31 -14.13
CA LYS A 95 6.73 7.24 -13.08
C LYS A 95 5.58 7.71 -12.20
N LEU A 96 4.42 8.01 -12.79
CA LEU A 96 3.23 8.40 -12.03
C LEU A 96 2.77 7.26 -11.12
N ASN A 97 2.63 6.05 -11.65
CA ASN A 97 2.24 4.87 -10.89
C ASN A 97 3.21 4.59 -9.74
N LEU A 98 4.52 4.69 -9.98
CA LEU A 98 5.54 4.53 -8.95
C LEU A 98 5.44 5.61 -7.87
N THR A 99 5.19 6.86 -8.26
CA THR A 99 5.01 7.98 -7.32
C THR A 99 3.78 7.77 -6.45
N VAL A 100 2.65 7.39 -7.04
CA VAL A 100 1.41 7.08 -6.31
C VAL A 100 1.65 5.93 -5.35
N PHE A 101 2.26 4.83 -5.81
CA PHE A 101 2.58 3.68 -4.96
C PHE A 101 3.44 4.07 -3.76
N LEU A 102 4.54 4.81 -3.99
CA LEU A 102 5.42 5.28 -2.92
C LEU A 102 4.71 6.23 -1.95
N SER A 103 3.84 7.11 -2.45
CA SER A 103 3.06 8.01 -1.62
C SER A 103 2.08 7.25 -0.71
N THR A 104 1.37 6.27 -1.25
CA THR A 104 0.47 5.41 -0.48
C THR A 104 1.24 4.62 0.58
N LEU A 105 2.38 4.04 0.20
CA LEU A 105 3.24 3.33 1.14
C LEU A 105 3.73 4.24 2.27
N ALA A 106 4.16 5.46 1.94
CA ALA A 106 4.61 6.44 2.93
C ALA A 106 3.47 6.82 3.90
N VAL A 107 2.25 7.01 3.40
CA VAL A 107 1.08 7.30 4.25
C VAL A 107 0.76 6.13 5.17
N VAL A 108 0.76 4.90 4.67
CA VAL A 108 0.53 3.69 5.49
C VAL A 108 1.60 3.55 6.57
N LEU A 109 2.87 3.76 6.22
CA LEU A 109 3.97 3.74 7.18
C LEU A 109 3.82 4.84 8.23
N LEU A 110 3.44 6.04 7.83
CA LEU A 110 3.19 7.14 8.76
C LEU A 110 2.07 6.78 9.75
N ILE A 111 0.97 6.21 9.27
CA ILE A 111 -0.14 5.74 10.12
C ILE A 111 0.36 4.65 11.07
N MET A 112 1.13 3.67 10.59
CA MET A 112 1.67 2.61 11.46
C MET A 112 2.57 3.17 12.56
N VAL A 113 3.49 4.07 12.23
CA VAL A 113 4.42 4.67 13.21
C VAL A 113 3.67 5.56 14.21
N THR A 114 2.72 6.35 13.74
CA THR A 114 1.96 7.27 14.62
C THR A 114 0.93 6.54 15.48
N TYR A 115 0.35 5.45 14.99
CA TYR A 115 -0.63 4.66 15.73
C TYR A 115 0.01 3.63 16.69
N SER A 116 1.24 3.19 16.44
CA SER A 116 1.91 2.20 17.29
C SER A 116 1.96 2.57 18.79
N PRO A 117 2.29 3.82 19.19
CA PRO A 117 2.21 4.23 20.60
C PRO A 117 0.80 4.15 21.18
N HIS A 118 -0.21 4.56 20.39
CA HIS A 118 -1.61 4.47 20.80
C HIS A 118 -2.00 3.01 21.07
N PHE A 119 -1.69 2.11 20.13
CA PHE A 119 -1.94 0.68 20.29
C PHE A 119 -1.23 0.07 21.51
N ALA A 120 0.01 0.50 21.78
CA ALA A 120 0.76 0.02 22.93
C ALA A 120 0.04 0.36 24.25
N ILE A 121 -0.36 1.62 24.41
CA ILE A 121 -1.00 2.13 25.62
C ILE A 121 -2.42 1.57 25.80
N THR A 122 -3.21 1.47 24.72
CA THR A 122 -4.63 1.12 24.84
C THR A 122 -4.91 -0.37 24.80
N ILE A 123 -4.03 -1.17 24.20
CA ILE A 123 -4.27 -2.60 23.99
C ILE A 123 -3.12 -3.44 24.53
N SER A 124 -1.90 -3.23 24.04
CA SER A 124 -0.78 -4.14 24.30
C SER A 124 -0.40 -4.19 25.78
N ASP A 125 -0.23 -3.02 26.41
CA ASP A 125 0.23 -2.92 27.80
C ASP A 125 -0.81 -3.43 28.79
N PRO A 126 -2.10 -3.02 28.75
CA PRO A 126 -3.15 -3.57 29.61
C PRO A 126 -3.25 -5.09 29.52
N VAL A 127 -3.24 -5.63 28.29
CA VAL A 127 -3.33 -7.08 28.05
C VAL A 127 -2.12 -7.81 28.63
N ASN A 128 -0.91 -7.27 28.46
CA ASN A 128 0.29 -7.92 28.99
C ASN A 128 0.32 -7.91 30.53
N VAL A 129 -0.11 -6.82 31.17
CA VAL A 129 -0.27 -6.74 32.62
C VAL A 129 -1.24 -7.80 33.12
N MET A 130 -2.42 -7.90 32.49
CA MET A 130 -3.42 -8.92 32.84
C MET A 130 -2.87 -10.35 32.63
N ILE A 131 -2.26 -10.66 31.49
CA ILE A 131 -1.71 -11.99 31.20
C ILE A 131 -0.66 -12.38 32.24
N ARG A 132 0.26 -11.46 32.58
CA ARG A 132 1.30 -11.72 33.57
C ARG A 132 0.69 -11.92 34.95
N GLY A 133 -0.25 -11.09 35.35
CA GLY A 133 -0.90 -11.23 36.64
C GLY A 133 -1.86 -12.42 36.75
N LEU A 134 -2.36 -12.96 35.64
CA LEU A 134 -3.08 -14.24 35.62
C LEU A 134 -2.12 -15.44 35.76
N LYS A 135 -0.89 -15.34 35.25
CA LYS A 135 0.08 -16.45 35.21
C LYS A 135 1.02 -16.51 36.40
N GLU A 136 1.53 -15.36 36.85
CA GLU A 136 2.57 -15.25 37.86
C GLU A 136 1.93 -15.07 39.24
N LYS A 137 2.08 -16.03 40.16
CA LYS A 137 1.47 -15.96 41.51
C LYS A 137 1.80 -14.66 42.27
N SER A 138 3.02 -14.15 42.15
CA SER A 138 3.50 -12.96 42.87
C SER A 138 3.24 -11.63 42.15
N TYR A 139 2.67 -11.64 40.94
CA TYR A 139 2.45 -10.43 40.15
C TYR A 139 1.04 -9.87 40.37
N ASN A 140 0.90 -8.79 41.13
CA ASN A 140 -0.38 -8.18 41.48
C ASN A 140 -0.47 -6.72 41.01
N LEU A 141 0.07 -6.43 39.82
CA LEU A 141 -0.01 -5.08 39.26
C LEU A 141 -1.42 -4.85 38.69
N GLU A 142 -2.05 -3.76 39.12
CA GLU A 142 -3.31 -3.29 38.55
C GLU A 142 -3.11 -2.73 37.13
N VAL A 143 -4.12 -2.95 36.29
CA VAL A 143 -4.19 -2.30 34.97
C VAL A 143 -4.54 -0.83 35.16
N SER A 144 -3.75 0.07 34.58
CA SER A 144 -4.08 1.49 34.55
C SER A 144 -5.21 1.74 33.54
N ILE A 145 -6.28 2.38 33.99
CA ILE A 145 -7.46 2.70 33.18
C ILE A 145 -7.51 4.22 32.97
N PRO A 146 -7.22 4.72 31.75
CA PRO A 146 -7.32 6.14 31.43
C PRO A 146 -8.77 6.65 31.49
N SER A 147 -8.95 7.90 31.94
CA SER A 147 -10.28 8.54 32.03
C SER A 147 -10.94 8.79 30.67
N GLU A 148 -10.15 8.78 29.59
CA GLU A 148 -10.63 9.05 28.23
C GLU A 148 -11.27 7.81 27.57
N TYR A 149 -10.95 6.61 28.06
CA TYR A 149 -11.38 5.34 27.46
C TYR A 149 -11.99 4.34 28.47
N PRO A 150 -12.83 4.77 29.44
CA PRO A 150 -13.33 3.86 30.48
C PRO A 150 -14.26 2.77 29.92
N ASP A 151 -14.94 3.08 28.80
CA ASP A 151 -15.94 2.20 28.19
C ASP A 151 -15.36 1.27 27.12
N ASP A 152 -14.08 1.40 26.78
CA ASP A 152 -13.41 0.51 25.84
C ASP A 152 -13.30 -0.90 26.42
N ASP A 153 -13.59 -1.92 25.61
CA ASP A 153 -13.72 -3.31 26.07
C ASP A 153 -12.46 -3.83 26.79
N ILE A 154 -11.26 -3.42 26.36
CA ILE A 154 -9.99 -3.79 27.01
C ILE A 154 -9.90 -3.19 28.43
N PHE A 155 -10.35 -1.96 28.61
CA PHE A 155 -10.32 -1.29 29.91
C PHE A 155 -11.45 -1.74 30.84
N ARG A 156 -12.62 -2.09 30.29
CA ARG A 156 -13.69 -2.76 31.04
C ARG A 156 -13.24 -4.14 31.55
N LEU A 157 -12.49 -4.88 30.74
CA LEU A 157 -11.86 -6.13 31.17
C LEU A 157 -10.80 -5.87 32.24
N GLY A 158 -9.97 -4.83 32.07
CA GLY A 158 -8.99 -4.39 33.06
C GLY A 158 -9.63 -4.02 34.41
N ALA A 159 -10.80 -3.38 34.40
CA ALA A 159 -11.55 -3.06 35.60
C ALA A 159 -12.00 -4.33 36.34
N ALA A 160 -12.64 -5.27 35.64
CA ALA A 160 -13.02 -6.54 36.23
C ALA A 160 -11.81 -7.34 36.76
N TYR A 161 -10.67 -7.26 36.06
CA TYR A 161 -9.43 -7.85 36.52
C TYR A 161 -8.93 -7.23 37.84
N ASN A 162 -8.95 -5.90 37.94
CA ASN A 162 -8.53 -5.19 39.15
C ASN A 162 -9.49 -5.41 40.32
N ASP A 163 -10.80 -5.30 40.08
CA ASP A 163 -11.82 -5.27 41.13
C ASP A 163 -12.22 -6.67 41.63
N GLU A 164 -12.20 -7.68 40.75
CA GLU A 164 -12.62 -9.04 41.09
C GLU A 164 -11.45 -10.01 41.21
N TYR A 165 -10.61 -10.08 40.18
CA TYR A 165 -9.60 -11.15 40.11
C TYR A 165 -8.43 -10.94 41.08
N LEU A 166 -7.84 -9.74 41.13
CA LEU A 166 -6.69 -9.47 42.00
C LEU A 166 -6.99 -9.71 43.49
N PRO A 167 -8.11 -9.24 44.07
CA PRO A 167 -8.45 -9.51 45.46
C PRO A 167 -8.64 -10.99 45.76
N LEU A 168 -9.27 -11.74 44.84
CA LEU A 168 -9.44 -13.19 44.99
C LEU A 168 -8.09 -13.91 44.96
N LYS A 169 -7.20 -13.51 44.07
CA LYS A 169 -5.85 -14.06 43.97
C LYS A 169 -5.03 -13.78 45.23
N GLU A 170 -5.12 -12.58 45.80
CA GLU A 170 -4.41 -12.23 47.03
C GLU A 170 -4.89 -13.06 48.23
N ARG A 171 -6.20 -13.28 48.35
CA ARG A 171 -6.77 -14.18 49.37
C ARG A 171 -6.25 -15.61 49.24
N ASN A 172 -6.32 -16.18 48.04
CA ASN A 172 -5.86 -17.55 47.78
C ASN A 172 -4.36 -17.72 48.03
N ASN A 173 -3.54 -16.74 47.66
CA ASN A 173 -2.10 -16.77 47.95
C ASN A 173 -1.80 -16.65 49.45
N SER A 174 -2.61 -15.89 50.19
CA SER A 174 -2.46 -15.74 51.65
C SER A 174 -2.81 -17.04 52.39
N GLU A 175 -3.82 -17.77 51.92
CA GLU A 175 -4.18 -19.10 52.44
C GLU A 175 -3.09 -20.15 52.13
N ASP A 176 -2.50 -20.12 50.93
CA ASP A 176 -1.38 -20.99 50.54
C ASP A 176 -0.10 -20.74 51.36
N THR A 177 0.12 -19.51 51.84
CA THR A 177 1.33 -19.12 52.59
C THR A 177 1.11 -19.14 54.11
N GLY A 178 -0.14 -19.17 54.56
CA GLY A 178 -0.59 -19.04 55.94
C GLY A 178 -1.28 -20.30 56.49
N GLY A 179 -0.76 -21.49 56.20
CA GLY A 179 -1.19 -22.76 56.80
C GLY A 179 -0.83 -22.87 58.29
N GLY A 180 -1.42 -22.00 59.10
CA GLY A 180 -1.17 -21.89 60.54
C GLY A 180 -2.20 -21.04 61.28
N ALA A 181 -3.48 -21.08 60.88
CA ALA A 181 -4.60 -20.72 61.74
C ALA A 181 -5.89 -21.20 61.07
N LEU A 182 -6.70 -21.98 61.80
CA LEU A 182 -7.97 -22.59 61.41
C LEU A 182 -7.91 -24.03 60.85
N ASP A 183 -6.94 -24.83 61.29
CA ASP A 183 -7.21 -26.26 61.52
C ASP A 183 -7.69 -26.40 62.97
N ILE A 184 -8.94 -26.03 63.24
CA ILE A 184 -9.63 -26.54 64.43
C ILE A 184 -9.96 -27.98 64.05
N SER A 185 -9.03 -28.87 64.40
CA SER A 185 -9.18 -30.29 64.17
C SER A 185 -10.44 -30.78 64.90
N LEU A 186 -11.18 -31.70 64.28
CA LEU A 186 -12.34 -32.36 64.89
C LEU A 186 -11.98 -33.09 66.20
N ASP A 187 -10.69 -33.30 66.47
CA ASP A 187 -10.13 -33.89 67.68
C ASP A 187 -10.25 -32.96 68.91
N ASP A 188 -10.13 -31.63 68.72
CA ASP A 188 -10.25 -30.65 69.83
C ASP A 188 -11.70 -30.49 70.31
N ILE A 189 -12.69 -30.82 69.46
CA ILE A 189 -14.12 -30.77 69.82
C ILE A 189 -14.51 -31.98 70.68
N SER A 190 -13.86 -33.14 70.49
CA SER A 190 -14.05 -34.32 71.35
C SER A 190 -13.56 -34.12 72.78
N ASP A 191 -12.47 -33.37 72.98
CA ASP A 191 -11.93 -33.07 74.32
C ASP A 191 -12.79 -32.07 75.10
N LEU A 192 -13.58 -31.23 74.40
CA LEU A 192 -14.47 -30.24 75.01
C LEU A 192 -15.85 -30.81 75.36
N LEU A 193 -16.25 -31.93 74.74
CA LEU A 193 -17.53 -32.62 74.96
C LEU A 193 -17.38 -33.97 75.72
N GLY A 194 -16.17 -34.33 76.12
CA GLY A 194 -15.87 -35.56 76.87
C GLY A 194 -16.00 -35.42 78.38
N THR A 195 -17.22 -35.60 78.90
CA THR A 195 -17.49 -36.28 80.19
C THR A 195 -18.32 -37.52 79.94
#